data_AF-A0A3D1PD82-F1
#
_entry.id   AF-A0A3D1PD82-F1
#
_cell.length_a   1.000
_cell.length_b   1.000
_cell.length_c   1.000
_cell.angle_alpha   90.00
_cell.angle_beta   90.00
_cell.angle_gamma   90.00
#
_symmetry.space_group_name_H-M   'P 1'
#
loop_
_entity.id
_entity.type
_entity.pdbx_description
1 polymer ?
#
loop_
_entity_poly.entity_id
_entity_poly.type
_entity_poly.pdbx_seq_one_letter_code
_entity_poly.pdbx_strand_id
1 'polypeptide(L)'
;TWQVWQNEREWFTLCPGATTGHLLPQILRQVRLSDLQHLKVEVPTPTSEDERSVQGVQGEKSALQLVIGLPDRCHRHRPDWVRVAINGRMVKSPELEQTILTATARTLPRDRYPVCFLHLRIAPHQVNWNRQPAKAEIYLHNL
;
A
#
# COMPACT_ATOMS: atom_id res chain seq x y z
N THR A 1 -4.76 10.62 18.78
CA THR A 1 -4.00 11.49 17.85
C THR A 1 -2.53 11.34 18.17
N TRP A 2 -1.68 11.20 17.15
CA TRP A 2 -0.23 11.12 17.30
C TRP A 2 0.38 12.47 16.94
N GLN A 3 1.30 12.98 17.75
CA GLN A 3 1.92 14.28 17.53
C GLN A 3 3.43 14.17 17.72
N VAL A 4 4.19 14.91 16.91
CA VAL A 4 5.64 15.02 16.99
C VAL A 4 5.98 16.49 17.21
N TRP A 5 6.72 16.75 18.29
CA TRP A 5 7.18 18.09 18.67
C TRP A 5 8.69 18.18 18.50
N GLN A 6 9.18 19.31 17.99
CA GLN A 6 10.59 19.63 17.89
C GLN A 6 10.82 21.07 18.35
N ASN A 7 11.67 21.26 19.36
CA ASN A 7 12.00 22.57 19.94
C ASN A 7 10.74 23.39 20.29
N GLU A 8 9.81 22.80 21.04
CA GLU A 8 8.54 23.44 21.45
C GLU A 8 7.59 23.82 20.30
N ARG A 9 7.87 23.38 19.07
CA ARG A 9 7.00 23.54 17.92
C ARG A 9 6.43 22.20 17.49
N GLU A 10 5.12 22.15 17.32
CA GLU A 10 4.47 21.00 16.69
C GLU A 10 4.98 20.86 15.25
N TRP A 11 5.64 19.74 14.97
CA TRP A 11 6.23 19.46 13.67
C TRP A 11 5.27 18.68 12.78
N PHE A 12 4.50 17.75 13.37
CA PHE A 12 3.57 16.91 12.62
C PHE A 12 2.50 16.28 13.53
N THR A 13 1.27 16.15 13.02
CA THR A 13 0.14 15.50 13.69
C THR A 13 -0.57 14.51 12.77
N LEU A 14 -0.86 13.31 13.29
CA LEU A 14 -1.70 12.29 12.65
C LEU A 14 -2.92 11.97 13.51
N CYS A 15 -4.08 12.23 12.94
CA CYS A 15 -5.37 11.77 13.44
C CYS A 15 -5.73 10.43 12.79
N PRO A 16 -6.32 9.49 13.55
CA PRO A 16 -6.88 8.28 12.97
C PRO A 16 -7.98 8.65 11.97
N GLY A 17 -8.11 7.88 10.90
CA GLY A 17 -9.19 8.02 9.92
C GLY A 17 -9.91 6.70 9.70
N ALA A 18 -11.12 6.75 9.14
CA ALA A 18 -11.93 5.56 8.89
C ALA A 18 -11.31 4.63 7.82
N THR A 19 -10.56 5.22 6.88
CA THR A 19 -9.85 4.49 5.83
C THR A 19 -8.43 5.02 5.68
N THR A 20 -7.58 4.24 5.05
CA THR A 20 -6.20 4.63 4.71
C THR A 20 -6.15 5.91 3.86
N GLY A 21 -7.21 6.19 3.08
CA GLY A 21 -7.31 7.42 2.28
C GLY A 21 -7.33 8.70 3.11
N HIS A 22 -7.74 8.63 4.38
CA HIS A 22 -7.74 9.79 5.28
C HIS A 22 -6.35 10.14 5.82
N LEU A 23 -5.37 9.23 5.71
CA LEU A 23 -4.01 9.46 6.21
C LEU A 23 -3.16 10.26 5.20
N LEU A 24 -3.34 10.00 3.90
CA LEU A 24 -2.55 10.63 2.84
C LEU A 24 -2.62 12.17 2.88
N PRO A 25 -3.79 12.83 2.97
CA PRO A 25 -3.89 14.29 3.09
C PRO A 25 -3.18 14.89 4.31
N GLN A 26 -2.99 14.11 5.37
CA GLN A 26 -2.31 14.55 6.59
C GLN A 26 -0.79 14.54 6.40
N ILE A 27 -0.27 13.59 5.61
CA ILE A 27 1.17 13.45 5.35
C ILE A 27 1.62 14.29 4.13
N LEU A 28 0.78 14.33 3.11
CA LEU A 28 1.07 15.01 1.84
C LEU A 28 0.43 16.39 1.78
N ARG A 29 1.28 17.40 1.63
CA ARG A 29 0.82 18.76 1.33
C ARG A 29 0.04 18.77 0.00
N GLN A 30 -1.03 19.57 -0.05
CA GLN A 30 -1.84 19.84 -1.25
C GLN A 30 -2.61 18.63 -1.80
N VAL A 31 -2.74 17.53 -1.06
CA VAL A 31 -3.62 16.42 -1.41
C VAL A 31 -4.93 16.56 -0.63
N ARG A 32 -6.07 16.61 -1.31
CA ARG A 32 -7.39 16.61 -0.65
C ARG A 32 -7.97 15.20 -0.67
N LEU A 33 -8.84 14.91 0.29
CA LEU A 33 -9.54 13.63 0.33
C LEU A 33 -10.38 13.39 -0.94
N SER A 34 -10.96 14.45 -1.52
CA SER A 34 -11.72 14.41 -2.77
C SER A 34 -10.91 13.98 -4.00
N ASP A 35 -9.59 14.08 -3.90
CA ASP A 35 -8.69 13.77 -5.01
C ASP A 35 -8.20 12.32 -4.94
N LEU A 36 -8.65 11.55 -3.94
CA LEU A 36 -8.23 10.18 -3.67
C LEU A 36 -9.41 9.22 -3.81
N GLN A 37 -9.16 8.09 -4.45
CA GLN A 37 -10.06 6.95 -4.48
C GLN A 37 -9.50 5.84 -3.59
N HIS A 38 -10.35 5.30 -2.71
CA HIS A 38 -10.02 4.15 -1.87
C HIS A 38 -10.79 2.91 -2.33
N LEU A 39 -10.09 1.78 -2.43
CA LEU A 39 -10.63 0.48 -2.79
C LEU A 39 -10.14 -0.56 -1.76
N LYS A 40 -11.06 -1.43 -1.31
CA LYS A 40 -10.72 -2.61 -0.53
C LYS A 40 -11.38 -3.82 -1.17
N VAL A 41 -10.58 -4.84 -1.47
CA VAL A 41 -11.02 -6.10 -2.08
C VAL A 41 -10.54 -7.25 -1.21
N GLU A 42 -11.43 -8.18 -0.86
CA GLU A 42 -11.04 -9.47 -0.28
C GLU A 42 -10.55 -10.38 -1.41
N VAL A 43 -9.38 -10.98 -1.21
CA VAL A 43 -8.73 -11.83 -2.21
C VAL A 43 -8.59 -13.23 -1.60
N PRO A 44 -8.96 -14.30 -2.33
CA PRO A 44 -8.71 -15.66 -1.87
C PRO A 44 -7.21 -15.88 -1.72
N THR A 45 -6.82 -16.53 -0.64
CA THR A 45 -5.42 -16.86 -0.36
C THR A 45 -5.00 -18.02 -1.26
N PRO A 46 -3.92 -17.88 -2.07
CA PRO A 46 -3.48 -18.96 -2.94
C PRO A 46 -2.90 -20.10 -2.10
N THR A 47 -3.71 -21.13 -1.86
CA THR A 47 -3.26 -22.41 -1.30
C THR A 47 -2.49 -23.18 -2.36
N SER A 48 -1.31 -23.70 -2.03
CA SER A 48 -0.63 -24.71 -2.82
C SER A 48 -1.54 -25.92 -3.04
N GLU A 49 -1.40 -26.59 -4.19
CA GLU A 49 -2.25 -27.73 -4.56
C GLU A 49 -2.23 -28.85 -3.51
N ASP A 50 -1.15 -28.95 -2.73
CA ASP A 50 -0.94 -29.92 -1.65
C ASP A 50 -1.85 -29.71 -0.42
N GLU A 51 -2.27 -28.47 -0.12
CA GLU A 51 -3.04 -28.14 1.08
C GLU A 51 -4.57 -28.31 0.91
N ARG A 52 -5.04 -28.59 -0.31
CA ARG A 52 -6.48 -28.83 -0.60
C ARG A 52 -7.04 -30.09 0.07
N SER A 53 -6.16 -30.97 0.56
CA SER A 53 -6.52 -32.26 1.17
C SER A 53 -6.92 -32.17 2.65
N VAL A 54 -6.62 -31.06 3.35
CA VAL A 54 -7.00 -30.87 4.76
C VAL A 54 -8.21 -29.94 4.84
N GLN A 55 -9.38 -30.50 4.52
CA GLN A 55 -10.68 -29.83 4.70
C GLN A 55 -10.91 -29.53 6.19
N GLY A 56 -10.80 -28.26 6.60
CA GLY A 56 -11.23 -27.84 7.95
C GLY A 56 -10.75 -26.48 8.42
N VAL A 57 -9.68 -25.92 7.87
CA VAL A 57 -9.21 -24.59 8.27
C VAL A 57 -9.93 -23.56 7.39
N GLN A 58 -10.78 -22.72 7.97
CA GLN A 58 -11.31 -21.54 7.29
C GLN A 58 -10.12 -20.77 6.70
N GLY A 59 -9.94 -20.84 5.38
CA GLY A 59 -8.77 -20.28 4.71
C GLY A 59 -8.57 -18.83 5.13
N GLU A 60 -7.38 -18.51 5.63
CA GLU A 60 -7.06 -17.15 6.05
C GLU A 60 -7.39 -16.20 4.91
N LYS A 61 -8.26 -15.21 5.12
CA LYS A 61 -8.64 -14.28 4.05
C LYS A 61 -7.53 -13.27 3.83
N SER A 62 -7.10 -13.14 2.58
CA SER A 62 -6.24 -12.03 2.16
C SER A 62 -7.10 -10.84 1.75
N ALA A 63 -6.54 -9.63 1.83
CA ALA A 63 -7.20 -8.42 1.41
C ALA A 63 -6.21 -7.44 0.77
N LEU A 64 -6.65 -6.83 -0.32
CA LEU A 64 -5.96 -5.74 -0.99
C LEU A 64 -6.65 -4.43 -0.64
N GLN A 65 -5.90 -3.49 -0.08
CA GLN A 65 -6.34 -2.11 0.10
C GLN A 65 -5.51 -1.21 -0.79
N LEU A 66 -6.18 -0.37 -1.56
CA LEU A 66 -5.54 0.56 -2.47
C LEU A 66 -6.11 1.96 -2.22
N VAL A 67 -5.22 2.93 -2.11
CA VAL A 67 -5.57 4.33 -2.26
C VAL A 67 -4.80 4.87 -3.45
N ILE A 68 -5.50 5.48 -4.38
CA ILE A 68 -4.89 6.08 -5.57
C ILE A 68 -5.44 7.48 -5.80
N GLY A 69 -4.56 8.39 -6.20
CA GLY A 69 -4.94 9.71 -6.67
C GLY A 69 -5.68 9.66 -7.99
N LEU A 70 -6.71 10.49 -8.13
CA LEU A 70 -7.43 10.64 -9.39
C LEU A 70 -6.47 11.17 -10.47
N PRO A 71 -6.44 10.56 -11.67
CA PRO A 71 -5.43 10.89 -12.69
C PRO A 71 -5.42 12.35 -13.16
N ASP A 72 -6.55 13.06 -13.05
CA ASP A 72 -6.71 14.46 -13.44
C ASP A 72 -6.33 15.47 -12.33
N ARG A 73 -6.22 15.02 -11.07
CA ARG A 73 -6.12 15.92 -9.90
C ARG A 73 -4.94 15.63 -8.98
N CYS A 74 -4.57 14.37 -8.81
CA CYS A 74 -3.62 13.93 -7.80
C CYS A 74 -2.51 13.07 -8.39
N HIS A 75 -1.50 13.74 -8.92
CA HIS A 75 -0.30 13.13 -9.50
C HIS A 75 0.94 13.96 -9.18
N ARG A 76 2.13 13.38 -9.34
CA ARG A 76 3.41 14.00 -9.01
C ARG A 76 4.41 13.95 -10.16
N HIS A 77 5.43 14.80 -10.07
CA HIS A 77 6.55 14.84 -11.02
C HIS A 77 7.60 13.75 -10.77
N ARG A 78 7.53 13.06 -9.63
CA ARG A 78 8.44 11.98 -9.23
C ARG A 78 7.64 10.80 -8.67
N PRO A 79 8.13 9.55 -8.79
CA PRO A 79 7.47 8.36 -8.23
C PRO A 79 7.70 8.23 -6.71
N ASP A 80 7.81 9.33 -5.97
CA ASP A 80 8.19 9.32 -4.55
C ASP A 80 7.06 8.86 -3.62
N TRP A 81 5.85 8.75 -4.16
CA TRP A 81 4.62 8.33 -3.49
C TRP A 81 3.93 7.15 -4.18
N VAL A 82 4.71 6.25 -4.76
CA VAL A 82 4.27 4.87 -5.03
C VAL A 82 4.77 4.02 -3.86
N ARG A 83 3.86 3.63 -2.98
CA ARG A 83 4.20 3.04 -1.69
C ARG A 83 3.46 1.72 -1.49
N VAL A 84 4.20 0.70 -1.11
CA VAL A 84 3.67 -0.64 -0.83
C VAL A 84 3.88 -0.98 0.63
N ALA A 85 2.83 -1.49 1.26
CA ALA A 85 2.86 -2.05 2.59
C ALA A 85 2.35 -3.50 2.56
N ILE A 86 2.96 -4.35 3.36
CA ILE A 86 2.58 -5.75 3.50
C ILE A 86 2.47 -6.07 4.99
N ASN A 87 1.29 -6.54 5.40
CA ASN A 87 0.98 -6.85 6.80
C ASN A 87 1.35 -5.72 7.79
N GLY A 88 1.16 -4.46 7.36
CA GLY A 88 1.37 -3.27 8.18
C GLY A 88 2.80 -2.73 8.16
N ARG A 89 3.72 -3.34 7.40
CA ARG A 89 5.08 -2.84 7.20
C ARG A 89 5.25 -2.25 5.82
N MET A 90 5.87 -1.08 5.75
CA MET A 90 6.35 -0.53 4.50
C MET A 90 7.47 -1.41 3.95
N VAL A 91 7.34 -1.80 2.68
CA VAL A 91 8.32 -2.63 1.98
C VAL A 91 8.66 -2.02 0.62
N LYS A 92 9.86 -2.28 0.15
CA LYS A 92 10.26 -2.04 -1.24
C LYS A 92 9.93 -3.28 -2.05
N SER A 93 9.12 -3.11 -3.08
CA SER A 93 8.82 -4.18 -4.02
C SER A 93 8.83 -3.57 -5.42
N PRO A 94 9.98 -3.63 -6.12
CA PRO A 94 10.11 -3.07 -7.46
C PRO A 94 9.07 -3.62 -8.44
N GLU A 95 8.69 -4.88 -8.28
CA GLU A 95 7.67 -5.55 -9.10
C GLU A 95 6.27 -4.96 -8.90
N LEU A 96 5.82 -4.80 -7.66
CA LEU A 96 4.52 -4.18 -7.35
C LEU A 96 4.51 -2.69 -7.71
N GLU A 97 5.60 -1.98 -7.40
CA GLU A 97 5.78 -0.57 -7.75
C GLU A 97 5.72 -0.38 -9.28
N GLN A 98 6.45 -1.20 -10.04
CA GLN A 98 6.44 -1.14 -11.51
C GLN A 98 5.07 -1.52 -12.08
N THR A 99 4.37 -2.47 -11.49
CA THR A 99 3.01 -2.83 -11.90
C THR A 99 2.04 -1.65 -11.75
N ILE A 100 2.10 -0.95 -10.61
CA ILE A 100 1.30 0.27 -10.37
C ILE A 100 1.64 1.34 -11.41
N LEU A 101 2.94 1.58 -11.66
CA LEU A 101 3.40 2.55 -12.64
C LEU A 101 2.91 2.22 -14.04
N THR A 102 3.09 0.99 -14.50
CA THR A 102 2.67 0.53 -15.82
C THR A 102 1.14 0.59 -15.97
N ALA A 103 0.38 0.21 -14.95
CA ALA A 103 -1.09 0.25 -14.98
C ALA A 103 -1.65 1.68 -15.08
N THR A 104 -0.95 2.66 -14.49
CA THR A 104 -1.40 4.06 -14.43
C THR A 104 -0.81 4.93 -15.55
N ALA A 105 0.21 4.46 -16.25
CA ALA A 105 0.91 5.21 -17.29
C ALA A 105 -0.01 5.69 -18.43
N ARG A 106 -1.08 4.96 -18.72
CA ARG A 106 -2.04 5.32 -19.79
C ARG A 106 -3.12 6.31 -19.35
N THR A 107 -3.33 6.47 -18.04
CA THR A 107 -4.37 7.35 -17.48
C THR A 107 -3.82 8.69 -17.03
N LEU A 108 -2.53 8.75 -16.70
CA LEU A 108 -1.88 9.95 -16.21
C LEU A 108 -1.42 10.85 -17.36
N PRO A 109 -1.33 12.18 -17.13
CA PRO A 109 -0.64 13.07 -18.04
C PRO A 109 0.82 12.64 -18.25
N ARG A 110 1.41 13.07 -19.37
CA ARG A 110 2.80 12.76 -19.70
C ARG A 110 3.76 13.23 -18.60
N ASP A 111 4.79 12.42 -18.32
CA ASP A 111 5.82 12.68 -17.31
C ASP A 111 5.23 12.96 -15.92
N ARG A 112 4.19 12.19 -15.55
CA ARG A 112 3.58 12.17 -14.24
C ARG A 112 3.53 10.77 -13.66
N TYR A 113 3.53 10.74 -12.33
CA TYR A 113 3.50 9.55 -11.51
C TYR A 113 2.29 9.59 -10.57
N PRO A 114 1.68 8.43 -10.27
CA PRO A 114 0.51 8.40 -9.39
C PRO A 114 0.92 8.69 -7.94
N VAL A 115 0.01 9.29 -7.18
CA VAL A 115 0.02 9.14 -5.72
C VAL A 115 -0.70 7.85 -5.40
N CYS A 116 0.01 6.85 -4.90
CA CYS A 116 -0.54 5.51 -4.71
C CYS A 116 0.00 4.86 -3.43
N PHE A 117 -0.91 4.35 -2.62
CA PHE A 117 -0.60 3.51 -1.47
C PHE A 117 -1.33 2.18 -1.59
N LEU A 118 -0.57 1.11 -1.75
CA LEU A 118 -1.04 -0.27 -1.76
C LEU A 118 -0.72 -0.93 -0.43
N HIS A 119 -1.72 -1.49 0.24
CA HIS A 119 -1.54 -2.33 1.42
C HIS A 119 -2.12 -3.71 1.18
N LEU A 120 -1.23 -4.71 1.15
CA LEU A 120 -1.61 -6.12 1.09
C LEU A 120 -1.64 -6.68 2.51
N ARG A 121 -2.80 -7.23 2.88
CA ARG A 121 -2.96 -8.10 4.04
C ARG A 121 -3.03 -9.52 3.51
N ILE A 122 -1.98 -10.28 3.74
CA ILE A 122 -1.85 -11.64 3.23
C ILE A 122 -1.45 -12.56 4.36
N ALA A 123 -1.77 -13.84 4.20
CA ALA A 123 -1.46 -14.85 5.18
C ALA A 123 0.05 -14.86 5.53
N PRO A 124 0.46 -14.91 6.81
CA PRO A 124 1.86 -14.76 7.19
C PRO A 124 2.79 -15.81 6.57
N HIS A 125 2.29 -17.03 6.33
CA HIS A 125 3.03 -18.12 5.68
C HIS A 125 3.36 -17.83 4.20
N GLN A 126 2.66 -16.89 3.57
CA GLN A 126 2.92 -16.46 2.18
C GLN A 126 3.98 -15.35 2.09
N VAL A 127 4.48 -14.87 3.23
CA VAL A 127 5.48 -13.81 3.30
C VAL A 127 6.75 -14.30 3.93
N ASN A 128 7.81 -14.38 3.14
CA ASN A 128 9.14 -14.59 3.68
C ASN A 128 9.80 -13.24 3.98
N TRP A 129 9.98 -12.97 5.27
CA TRP A 129 10.61 -11.75 5.79
C TRP A 129 12.14 -11.83 5.87
N ASN A 130 12.73 -13.02 5.73
CA ASN A 130 14.15 -13.25 6.02
C ASN A 130 15.06 -12.98 4.80
N ARG A 131 14.94 -11.78 4.21
CA ARG A 131 15.71 -11.38 3.02
C ARG A 131 16.85 -10.43 3.35
N GLN A 132 16.62 -9.48 4.25
CA GLN A 132 17.62 -8.49 4.66
C GLN A 132 17.46 -8.13 6.14
N PRO A 133 18.56 -7.79 6.86
CA PRO A 133 18.52 -7.39 8.27
C PRO A 133 17.58 -6.21 8.55
N ALA A 134 17.47 -5.27 7.60
CA ALA A 134 16.61 -4.10 7.69
C ALA A 134 15.12 -4.40 7.43
N LYS A 135 14.76 -5.64 7.02
CA LYS A 135 13.39 -6.10 6.72
C LYS A 135 12.60 -5.22 5.74
N ALA A 136 13.31 -4.49 4.88
CA ALA A 136 12.73 -3.57 3.90
C ALA A 136 12.29 -4.27 2.62
N GLU A 137 12.82 -5.44 2.31
CA GLU A 137 12.44 -6.26 1.17
C GLU A 137 11.85 -7.59 1.66
N ILE A 138 10.91 -8.14 0.90
CA ILE A 138 10.28 -9.42 1.19
C ILE A 138 10.27 -10.31 -0.05
N TYR A 139 9.92 -11.58 0.15
CA TYR A 139 9.53 -12.49 -0.93
C TYR A 139 8.07 -12.91 -0.74
N LEU A 140 7.30 -12.87 -1.82
CA LEU A 140 5.93 -13.35 -1.88
C LEU A 140 5.94 -14.65 -2.65
N HIS A 141 5.35 -15.70 -2.07
CA HIS A 141 5.39 -17.03 -2.66
C HIS A 141 4.57 -17.14 -3.96
N ASN A 142 3.46 -16.40 -4.08
CA ASN A 142 2.49 -16.53 -5.16
C ASN A 142 2.05 -15.14 -5.66
N LEU A 143 2.96 -14.43 -6.34
CA LEU A 143 2.69 -13.12 -6.96
C LEU A 143 2.20 -13.28 -8.40
#